data_AF-A0AAN9IDQ0-F1
#
_entry.id   AF-A0AAN9IDQ0-F1
#
_cell.length_a   1.000
_cell.length_b   1.000
_cell.length_c   1.000
_cell.angle_alpha   90.00
_cell.angle_beta   90.00
_cell.angle_gamma   90.00
#
_symmetry.space_group_name_H-M   'P 1'
#
loop_
_entity.id
_entity.type
_entity.pdbx_description
1 polymer ?
#
loop_
_entity_poly.entity_id
_entity_poly.type
_entity_poly.pdbx_seq_one_letter_code
_entity_poly.pdbx_strand_id
1 'polypeptide(L)'
;MVDTLWQSLVLFYIPLFTYKDSSIDIWSMGSLWTISVVILVNVHLAMDISRWVLISHLAVWGSIIITYGCMVVLDSIPVFPNYWTIYHLARSPTYWITILLIIMVALLPRFICKAVYQIFWPSDIRIAREAEAMRQKPKDDLQSRRETSS
;
A
#
# COMPACT_ATOMS: atom_id res chain seq x y z
N MET A 1 -13.35 9.55 3.47
CA MET A 1 -14.05 10.24 2.36
C MET A 1 -13.09 11.13 1.59
N VAL A 2 -12.46 12.14 2.20
CA VAL A 2 -11.48 13.02 1.50
C VAL A 2 -10.28 12.23 0.94
N ASP A 3 -9.76 11.27 1.69
CA ASP A 3 -8.67 10.40 1.25
C ASP A 3 -9.00 9.60 -0.03
N THR A 4 -10.22 9.06 -0.12
CA THR A 4 -10.67 8.33 -1.31
C THR A 4 -10.86 9.25 -2.52
N LEU A 5 -11.30 10.50 -2.29
CA LEU A 5 -11.36 11.52 -3.34
C LEU A 5 -9.97 11.92 -3.83
N TRP A 6 -8.98 12.01 -2.93
CA TRP A 6 -7.59 12.24 -3.31
C TRP A 6 -7.03 11.09 -4.14
N GLN A 7 -7.23 9.85 -3.69
CA GLN A 7 -6.75 8.66 -4.40
C GLN A 7 -7.34 8.55 -5.81
N SER A 8 -8.64 8.79 -5.99
CA SER A 8 -9.27 8.78 -7.32
C SER A 8 -8.75 9.91 -8.21
N LEU A 9 -8.53 11.11 -7.65
CA LEU A 9 -7.97 12.25 -8.38
C LEU A 9 -6.54 11.98 -8.84
N VAL A 10 -5.69 11.43 -7.97
CA VAL A 10 -4.30 11.06 -8.30
C VAL A 10 -4.26 9.95 -9.36
N LEU A 11 -5.08 8.91 -9.20
CA LEU A 11 -5.20 7.84 -10.19
C LEU A 11 -5.61 8.35 -11.57
N PHE A 12 -6.47 9.36 -11.62
CA PHE A 12 -6.88 9.96 -12.88
C PHE A 12 -5.81 10.89 -13.45
N TYR A 13 -5.28 11.82 -12.66
CA TYR A 13 -4.39 12.87 -13.14
C TYR A 13 -2.98 12.39 -13.47
N ILE A 14 -2.39 11.46 -12.71
CA ILE A 14 -0.98 11.07 -12.92
C ILE A 14 -0.78 10.43 -14.31
N PRO A 15 -1.57 9.43 -14.74
CA PRO A 15 -1.43 8.86 -16.10
C PRO A 15 -1.71 9.89 -17.17
N LEU A 16 -2.70 10.76 -16.96
CA LEU A 16 -3.10 11.81 -17.89
C LEU A 16 -1.98 12.84 -18.08
N PHE A 17 -1.23 13.15 -17.02
CA PHE A 17 -0.11 14.08 -17.05
C PHE A 17 1.15 13.43 -17.66
N THR A 18 1.48 12.20 -17.26
CA THR A 18 2.66 11.48 -17.75
C THR A 18 2.56 11.14 -19.24
N TYR A 19 1.36 10.85 -19.75
CA TYR A 19 1.15 10.46 -21.14
C TYR A 19 0.51 11.56 -22.00
N LYS A 20 0.38 12.79 -21.48
CA LYS A 20 -0.13 13.93 -22.26
C LYS A 20 0.73 14.24 -23.49
N ASP A 21 2.04 14.00 -23.38
CA ASP A 21 3.03 14.25 -24.43
C ASP A 21 3.36 13.01 -25.27
N SER A 22 2.79 11.85 -24.94
CA SER A 22 3.15 10.57 -25.56
C SER A 22 1.92 9.96 -26.23
N SER A 23 2.05 9.59 -27.51
CA SER A 23 0.98 8.97 -28.32
C SER A 23 0.70 7.52 -27.88
N ILE A 24 0.16 7.34 -26.68
CA ILE A 24 -0.19 6.03 -26.13
C ILE A 24 -1.66 5.72 -26.40
N ASP A 25 -1.90 4.50 -26.89
CA ASP A 25 -3.23 3.96 -27.14
C ASP A 25 -4.10 3.93 -25.87
N ILE A 26 -5.39 4.21 -26.03
CA ILE A 26 -6.37 4.23 -24.92
C ILE A 26 -6.39 2.90 -24.15
N TRP A 27 -6.10 1.80 -24.85
CA TRP A 27 -5.99 0.45 -24.30
C TRP A 27 -4.80 0.27 -23.36
N SER A 28 -3.64 0.81 -23.75
CA SER A 28 -2.43 0.78 -22.93
C SER A 28 -2.60 1.62 -21.67
N MET A 29 -3.28 2.77 -21.79
CA MET A 29 -3.69 3.60 -20.65
C MET A 29 -4.65 2.86 -19.71
N GLY A 30 -5.63 2.13 -20.26
CA GLY A 30 -6.56 1.29 -19.47
C GLY A 30 -5.86 0.17 -18.71
N SER A 31 -4.85 -0.46 -19.32
CA SER A 31 -4.01 -1.46 -18.64
C SER A 31 -3.23 -0.82 -17.48
N LEU A 32 -2.62 0.35 -17.71
CA LEU A 32 -1.94 1.13 -16.68
C LEU A 32 -2.83 1.44 -15.48
N TRP A 33 -4.04 1.94 -15.73
CA TRP A 33 -5.00 2.21 -14.66
C TRP A 33 -5.33 0.96 -13.86
N THR A 34 -5.64 -0.14 -14.54
CA THR A 34 -5.98 -1.40 -13.89
C THR A 34 -4.86 -1.89 -12.97
N ILE A 35 -3.61 -1.94 -13.46
CA ILE A 35 -2.47 -2.38 -12.65
C ILE A 35 -2.21 -1.40 -11.49
N SER A 36 -2.29 -0.09 -11.75
CA SER A 36 -2.10 0.93 -10.71
C SER A 36 -3.12 0.78 -9.58
N VAL A 37 -4.40 0.58 -9.90
CA VAL A 37 -5.46 0.38 -8.91
C VAL A 37 -5.23 -0.90 -8.10
N VAL A 38 -4.89 -2.00 -8.76
CA VAL A 38 -4.61 -3.27 -8.07
C VAL A 38 -3.47 -3.09 -7.08
N ILE A 39 -2.33 -2.55 -7.51
CA ILE A 39 -1.17 -2.39 -6.62
C ILE A 39 -1.50 -1.38 -5.51
N LEU A 40 -2.18 -0.28 -5.82
CA LEU A 40 -2.63 0.69 -4.83
C LEU A 40 -3.46 0.03 -3.73
N VAL A 41 -4.45 -0.78 -4.10
CA VAL A 41 -5.31 -1.50 -3.15
C VAL A 41 -4.51 -2.50 -2.33
N ASN A 42 -3.55 -3.21 -2.92
CA ASN A 42 -2.65 -4.11 -2.19
C ASN A 42 -1.79 -3.39 -1.15
N VAL A 43 -1.21 -2.24 -1.52
CA VAL A 43 -0.42 -1.42 -0.59
C VAL A 43 -1.32 -0.83 0.49
N HIS A 44 -2.53 -0.40 0.14
CA HIS A 44 -3.51 0.10 1.11
C HIS A 44 -3.84 -0.98 2.13
N LEU A 45 -4.12 -2.21 1.67
CA LEU A 45 -4.36 -3.36 2.52
C LEU A 45 -3.13 -3.65 3.41
N ALA A 46 -1.93 -3.64 2.83
CA ALA A 46 -0.69 -3.87 3.57
C ALA A 46 -0.43 -2.79 4.65
N MET A 47 -0.82 -1.53 4.42
CA MET A 47 -0.71 -0.43 5.38
C MET A 47 -1.73 -0.51 6.52
N ASP A 48 -2.90 -1.08 6.24
CA ASP A 48 -3.98 -1.30 7.22
C ASP A 48 -3.62 -2.45 8.18
N ILE A 49 -2.97 -3.49 7.65
CA ILE A 49 -2.54 -4.66 8.42
C ILE A 49 -1.41 -4.30 9.39
N SER A 50 -1.75 -4.24 10.68
CA SER A 50 -0.77 -3.96 11.75
C SER A 50 0.03 -5.20 12.20
N ARG A 51 -0.41 -6.41 11.85
CA ARG A 51 0.29 -7.66 12.15
C ARG A 51 0.43 -8.48 10.87
N TRP A 52 1.65 -8.64 10.39
CA TRP A 52 1.93 -9.43 9.17
C TRP A 52 1.58 -10.90 9.42
N VAL A 53 0.44 -11.34 8.89
CA VAL A 53 0.00 -12.74 8.95
C VAL A 53 0.18 -13.36 7.56
N LEU A 54 0.42 -14.67 7.49
CA LEU A 54 0.50 -15.42 6.24
C LEU A 54 -0.69 -15.17 5.29
N ILE A 55 -1.89 -14.93 5.82
CA ILE A 55 -3.08 -14.54 5.06
C ILE A 55 -2.84 -13.29 4.20
N SER A 56 -2.19 -12.28 4.77
CA SER A 56 -1.91 -11.01 4.11
C SER A 56 -0.92 -11.19 2.96
N HIS A 57 0.08 -12.06 3.18
CA HIS A 57 1.03 -12.42 2.13
C HIS A 57 0.31 -13.13 0.98
N LEU A 58 -0.54 -14.13 1.30
CA LEU A 58 -1.32 -14.86 0.31
C LEU A 58 -2.26 -13.93 -0.49
N ALA A 59 -2.88 -12.94 0.17
CA ALA A 59 -3.75 -11.98 -0.48
C ALA A 59 -2.99 -11.10 -1.48
N VAL A 60 -1.78 -10.63 -1.11
CA VAL A 60 -0.94 -9.82 -2.01
C VAL A 60 -0.45 -10.63 -3.20
N TRP A 61 0.09 -11.83 -2.97
CA TRP A 61 0.55 -12.68 -4.07
C TRP A 61 -0.61 -13.16 -4.95
N GLY A 62 -1.73 -13.55 -4.34
CA GLY A 62 -2.92 -13.99 -5.05
C GLY A 62 -3.46 -12.91 -5.97
N SER A 63 -3.53 -11.66 -5.50
CA SER A 63 -4.01 -10.54 -6.34
C SER A 63 -3.07 -10.24 -7.51
N ILE A 64 -1.75 -10.32 -7.30
CA ILE A 64 -0.75 -10.14 -8.37
C ILE A 64 -0.90 -11.25 -9.42
N ILE A 65 -1.00 -12.51 -8.99
CA ILE A 65 -1.15 -13.67 -9.88
C ILE A 65 -2.45 -13.55 -10.69
N ILE A 66 -3.58 -13.25 -10.05
CA ILE A 66 -4.87 -13.11 -10.72
C ILE A 66 -4.83 -11.96 -11.73
N THR A 67 -4.24 -10.82 -11.36
CA THR A 67 -4.15 -9.65 -12.24
C THR A 67 -3.28 -9.95 -13.46
N TYR A 68 -2.14 -10.60 -13.26
CA TYR A 68 -1.27 -11.02 -14.36
C TYR A 68 -1.96 -12.05 -15.25
N GLY A 69 -2.67 -13.02 -14.66
CA GLY A 69 -3.46 -14.01 -15.38
C GLY A 69 -4.55 -13.36 -16.24
N CYS A 70 -5.33 -12.44 -15.68
CA CYS A 70 -6.33 -11.67 -16.43
C CYS A 70 -5.69 -10.86 -17.56
N MET A 71 -4.56 -10.20 -17.33
CA MET A 71 -3.86 -9.44 -18.37
C MET A 71 -3.41 -10.35 -19.52
N VAL A 72 -2.82 -11.52 -19.22
CA VAL A 72 -2.39 -12.50 -20.24
C VAL A 72 -3.59 -13.05 -21.02
N VAL A 73 -4.71 -13.31 -20.34
CA VAL A 73 -5.95 -13.76 -21.00
C VAL A 73 -6.50 -12.68 -21.91
N LEU A 74 -6.55 -11.42 -21.46
CA LEU A 74 -7.00 -10.28 -22.27
C LEU A 74 -6.09 -10.02 -23.48
N ASP A 75 -4.76 -10.15 -23.31
CA ASP A 75 -3.77 -10.03 -24.40
C ASP A 75 -3.88 -11.18 -25.40
N SER A 76 -4.32 -12.36 -24.96
CA SER A 76 -4.56 -13.53 -25.81
C SER A 76 -5.85 -13.44 -26.64
N ILE A 77 -6.70 -12.42 -26.44
CA ILE A 77 -7.93 -12.25 -27.22
C ILE A 77 -7.59 -11.53 -28.54
N PRO A 78 -7.70 -12.20 -29.71
CA PRO A 78 -7.29 -11.65 -31.00
C PRO A 78 -8.17 -10.51 -31.54
N VAL A 79 -9.23 -10.15 -30.81
CA VAL A 79 -10.14 -9.02 -31.13
C VAL A 79 -9.50 -7.67 -30.75
N PHE A 80 -8.50 -7.66 -29.86
CA PHE A 80 -7.74 -6.45 -29.56
C PHE A 80 -6.53 -6.33 -30.47
N PRO A 81 -6.24 -5.14 -31.04
CA PRO A 81 -5.06 -4.90 -31.89
C PRO A 81 -3.73 -4.97 -31.14
N ASN A 82 -3.75 -5.42 -29.88
CA ASN A 82 -2.68 -5.28 -28.89
C ASN A 82 -1.91 -6.58 -28.61
N TYR A 83 -1.85 -7.51 -29.57
CA TYR A 83 -0.94 -8.65 -29.44
C TYR A 83 0.48 -8.08 -29.21
N TRP A 84 1.07 -8.34 -28.03
CA TRP A 84 2.44 -7.94 -27.64
C TRP A 84 2.66 -6.53 -27.05
N THR A 85 1.65 -5.65 -27.01
CA THR A 85 1.82 -4.27 -26.50
C THR A 85 2.06 -4.26 -24.99
N ILE A 86 1.35 -5.11 -24.24
CA ILE A 86 1.51 -5.21 -22.77
C ILE A 86 2.89 -5.74 -22.43
N TYR A 87 3.46 -6.64 -23.25
CA TYR A 87 4.80 -7.18 -23.04
C TYR A 87 5.89 -6.12 -23.21
N HIS A 88 5.76 -5.25 -24.21
CA HIS A 88 6.65 -4.11 -24.39
C HIS A 88 6.48 -3.06 -23.28
N LEU A 89 5.24 -2.81 -22.87
CA LEU A 89 4.93 -1.81 -21.85
C LEU A 89 5.39 -2.26 -20.46
N ALA A 90 5.17 -3.53 -20.10
CA ALA A 90 5.65 -4.14 -18.87
C ALA A 90 7.18 -4.24 -18.82
N ARG A 91 7.85 -4.30 -19.98
CA ARG A 91 9.31 -4.21 -20.07
C ARG A 91 9.82 -2.78 -19.91
N SER A 92 8.97 -1.77 -20.10
CA SER A 92 9.37 -0.37 -19.97
C SER A 92 9.51 0.04 -18.50
N PRO A 93 10.69 0.53 -18.07
CA PRO A 93 10.87 1.00 -16.70
C PRO A 93 10.02 2.24 -16.39
N THR A 94 9.68 3.06 -17.39
CA THR A 94 8.82 4.25 -17.21
C THR A 94 7.41 3.88 -16.74
N TYR A 95 6.91 2.72 -17.16
CA TYR A 95 5.61 2.21 -16.74
C TYR A 95 5.59 1.92 -15.23
N TRP A 96 6.59 1.18 -14.75
CA TRP A 96 6.74 0.86 -13.33
C TRP A 96 6.98 2.09 -12.47
N ILE A 97 7.79 3.04 -12.94
CA ILE A 97 8.03 4.30 -12.24
C ILE A 97 6.74 5.11 -12.12
N THR A 98 5.92 5.14 -13.18
CA THR A 98 4.62 5.84 -13.14
C THR A 98 3.70 5.21 -12.11
N ILE A 99 3.62 3.88 -12.07
CA ILE A 99 2.82 3.17 -11.06
C ILE A 99 3.33 3.46 -9.64
N LEU A 100 4.65 3.38 -9.43
CA LEU A 100 5.26 3.72 -8.13
C LEU A 100 4.96 5.16 -7.73
N LEU A 101 5.02 6.10 -8.67
CA LEU A 101 4.68 7.49 -8.43
C LEU A 101 3.22 7.65 -8.01
N ILE A 102 2.29 6.99 -8.72
CA ILE A 102 0.86 6.98 -8.36
C ILE A 102 0.69 6.50 -6.92
N ILE A 103 1.30 5.38 -6.57
CA ILE A 103 1.21 4.78 -5.23
C ILE A 103 1.79 5.75 -4.19
N MET A 104 2.99 6.28 -4.43
CA MET A 104 3.63 7.22 -3.50
C MET A 104 2.76 8.45 -3.24
N VAL A 105 2.25 9.10 -4.30
CA VAL A 105 1.42 10.31 -4.20
C VAL A 105 0.05 10.02 -3.60
N ALA A 106 -0.56 8.88 -3.93
CA ALA A 106 -1.87 8.49 -3.43
C ALA A 106 -1.84 8.11 -1.93
N LEU A 107 -0.75 7.51 -1.45
CA LEU A 107 -0.58 7.16 -0.04
C LEU A 107 0.04 8.27 0.81
N LEU A 108 0.71 9.26 0.20
CA LEU A 108 1.38 10.36 0.88
C LEU A 108 0.51 11.03 1.97
N PRO A 109 -0.71 11.53 1.69
CA PRO A 109 -1.50 12.22 2.71
C PRO A 109 -1.90 11.31 3.86
N ARG A 110 -2.18 10.03 3.58
CA ARG A 110 -2.55 9.06 4.60
C ARG A 110 -1.36 8.69 5.47
N PHE A 111 -0.19 8.51 4.85
CA PHE A 111 1.06 8.24 5.55
C PHE A 111 1.45 9.42 6.44
N ILE A 112 1.35 10.65 5.95
CA ILE A 112 1.62 11.86 6.73
C ILE A 112 0.62 11.97 7.89
N CYS A 113 -0.68 11.83 7.65
CA CYS A 113 -1.68 11.86 8.72
C CYS A 113 -1.42 10.79 9.77
N LYS A 114 -1.16 9.53 9.36
CA LYS A 114 -0.87 8.43 10.28
C LYS A 114 0.42 8.67 11.05
N ALA A 115 1.48 9.14 10.40
CA ALA A 115 2.75 9.48 11.04
C ALA A 115 2.59 10.64 12.04
N VAL A 116 1.87 11.71 11.67
CA VAL A 116 1.59 12.84 12.56
C VAL A 116 0.76 12.39 13.76
N TYR A 117 -0.31 11.62 13.55
CA TYR A 117 -1.07 11.02 14.64
C TYR A 117 -0.20 10.12 15.51
N GLN A 118 0.64 9.27 14.91
CA GLN A 118 1.55 8.39 15.63
C GLN A 118 2.74 9.13 16.24
N ILE A 119 3.00 10.40 15.94
CA ILE A 119 4.00 11.25 16.61
C ILE A 119 3.36 12.10 17.72
N PHE A 120 2.09 12.48 17.57
CA PHE A 120 1.33 13.27 18.55
C PHE A 120 0.69 12.40 19.65
N TRP A 121 0.10 11.25 19.27
CA TRP A 121 -0.51 10.25 20.16
C TRP A 121 0.44 9.23 20.85
N PRO A 122 1.70 8.99 20.42
CA PRO A 122 2.59 8.06 21.09
C PRO A 122 3.10 8.68 22.38
N SER A 123 3.05 10.01 22.56
CA SER A 123 3.46 10.64 23.80
C SER A 123 2.54 10.15 24.92
N ASP A 124 1.22 10.16 24.72
CA ASP A 124 0.29 9.65 25.72
C ASP A 124 0.40 8.13 25.94
N ILE A 125 0.56 7.33 24.88
CA ILE A 125 0.69 5.87 25.04
C ILE A 125 2.06 5.48 25.62
N ARG A 126 3.14 6.19 25.27
CA ARG A 126 4.48 5.95 25.81
C ARG A 126 4.58 6.43 27.25
N ILE A 127 3.98 7.58 27.59
CA ILE A 127 3.82 8.06 28.97
C ILE A 127 2.93 7.10 29.78
N ALA A 128 1.82 6.61 29.24
CA ALA A 128 0.96 5.64 29.92
C ALA A 128 1.69 4.31 30.15
N ARG A 129 2.43 3.82 29.16
CA ARG A 129 3.20 2.58 29.26
C ARG A 129 4.40 2.74 30.22
N GLU A 130 5.07 3.89 30.22
CA GLU A 130 6.10 4.24 31.21
C GLU A 130 5.52 4.40 32.62
N ALA A 131 4.33 5.02 32.76
CA ALA A 131 3.62 5.16 34.03
C ALA A 131 3.17 3.79 34.57
N GLU A 132 2.69 2.88 33.72
CA GLU A 132 2.35 1.50 34.12
C GLU A 132 3.58 0.68 34.50
N ALA A 133 4.68 0.79 33.73
CA ALA A 133 5.95 0.13 34.05
C ALA A 133 6.54 0.64 35.39
N MET A 134 6.49 1.95 35.65
CA MET A 134 6.89 2.53 36.94
C MET A 134 5.98 2.12 38.09
N ARG A 135 4.70 1.81 37.83
CA ARG A 135 3.73 1.40 38.86
C ARG A 135 3.78 -0.09 39.17
N GLN A 136 4.23 -0.94 38.24
CA GLN A 136 4.42 -2.37 38.46
C GLN A 136 5.76 -2.71 39.14
N LYS A 137 6.83 -1.98 38.83
CA LYS A 137 8.18 -2.21 39.40
C LYS A 137 8.23 -2.28 40.94
N PRO A 138 7.52 -1.43 41.71
CA PRO A 138 7.52 -1.49 43.18
C PRO A 138 6.76 -2.69 43.74
N LYS A 139 5.78 -3.25 43.02
CA LYS A 139 4.98 -4.40 43.47
C LYS A 139 5.75 -5.71 43.33
N ASP A 140 6.48 -5.86 42.24
CA ASP A 140 7.30 -7.04 41.97
C ASP A 140 8.47 -7.13 42.97
N ASP A 141 9.11 -6.01 43.28
CA ASP A 141 10.25 -5.95 44.22
C ASP A 141 9.83 -6.30 45.66
N LEU A 142 8.60 -5.93 46.06
CA LEU A 142 8.05 -6.25 47.38
C LEU A 142 7.61 -7.72 47.49
N GLN A 143 7.07 -8.30 46.41
CA GLN A 143 6.73 -9.73 46.36
C GLN A 143 7.99 -10.59 46.36
N SER A 144 9.00 -10.23 45.56
CA SER A 144 10.31 -10.87 45.53
C SER A 144 10.97 -10.94 46.92
N ARG A 145 10.99 -9.82 47.67
CA ARG A 145 11.53 -9.80 49.03
C ARG A 145 10.77 -10.69 50.02
N ARG A 146 9.45 -10.80 49.87
CA ARG A 146 8.61 -11.66 50.73
C ARG A 146 8.90 -13.14 50.50
N GLU A 147 9.10 -13.56 49.26
CA GLU A 147 9.40 -14.96 48.92
C GLU A 147 10.81 -15.37 49.34
N THR A 148 11.80 -14.47 49.29
CA THR A 148 13.17 -14.77 49.75
C THR A 148 13.36 -14.83 51.26
N SER A 149 12.37 -14.37 52.04
CA SER A 149 12.45 -14.32 53.51
C SER A 149 11.66 -15.44 54.21
N SER A 150 11.03 -16.34 53.43
CA SER A 150 10.30 -17.51 53.94
C SER A 150 11.04 -18.80 53.62
#